data_AF-W2CSU1-F1
#
_entry.id   AF-W2CSU1-F1
#
_cell.length_a   1.000
_cell.length_b   1.000
_cell.length_c   1.000
_cell.angle_alpha   90.00
_cell.angle_beta   90.00
_cell.angle_gamma   90.00
#
_symmetry.space_group_name_H-M   'P 1'
#
loop_
_entity.id
_entity.type
_entity.pdbx_description
1 polymer ?
#
loop_
_entity_poly.entity_id
_entity_poly.type
_entity_poly.pdbx_seq_one_letter_code
_entity_poly.pdbx_strand_id
1 'polypeptide(L)'
;MKKQADRSKINASKTPDNGGRSSKNGEIEAYLARHYAFRYNTVWGRAEYRGQEDTRFVKVGRYEINTLRRELDNEAGITTSPDNLYSIIESSFSPRVNPIQAYFKALPAAALDDSNTHAIRELADCVVVRNPEKWLLHLTKWLVAVVANAMDDRECRNHTCLVLT
;
A
#
# COMPACT_ATOMS: atom_id res chain seq x y z
N MET A 1 -58.07 43.09 -31.56
CA MET A 1 -57.86 41.81 -30.86
C MET A 1 -57.54 40.75 -31.91
N LYS A 2 -56.25 40.41 -32.10
CA LYS A 2 -55.78 39.48 -33.14
C LYS A 2 -55.29 38.18 -32.49
N LYS A 3 -55.68 37.05 -33.08
CA LYS A 3 -55.30 35.67 -32.75
C LYS A 3 -53.83 35.38 -33.14
N GLN A 4 -53.14 34.59 -32.32
CA GLN A 4 -52.02 33.71 -32.67
C GLN A 4 -52.03 32.59 -31.62
N ALA A 5 -52.28 31.33 -31.94
CA ALA A 5 -51.56 30.36 -32.77
C ALA A 5 -50.78 29.38 -31.87
N ASP A 6 -50.96 28.11 -32.20
CA ASP A 6 -50.87 26.92 -31.36
C ASP A 6 -49.49 26.24 -31.49
N ARG A 7 -49.13 25.46 -30.46
CA ARG A 7 -48.19 24.33 -30.44
C ARG A 7 -46.77 24.48 -30.99
N SER A 8 -45.82 24.44 -30.06
CA SER A 8 -44.57 23.68 -30.23
C SER A 8 -44.37 22.76 -29.02
N LYS A 9 -44.68 21.48 -29.23
CA LYS A 9 -44.34 20.36 -28.34
C LYS A 9 -42.82 20.25 -28.25
N ILE A 10 -42.24 20.65 -27.13
CA ILE A 10 -40.86 20.28 -26.81
C ILE A 10 -40.91 18.82 -26.35
N ASN A 11 -40.50 17.92 -27.24
CA ASN A 11 -40.15 16.56 -26.87
C ASN A 11 -38.92 16.63 -25.96
N ALA A 12 -39.14 16.71 -24.65
CA ALA A 12 -38.14 16.31 -23.68
C ALA A 12 -37.91 14.81 -23.90
N SER A 13 -36.87 14.48 -24.67
CA SER A 13 -36.34 13.12 -24.73
C SER A 13 -36.03 12.71 -23.31
N LYS A 14 -36.85 11.79 -22.79
CA LYS A 14 -36.62 11.09 -21.53
C LYS A 14 -35.24 10.45 -21.61
N THR A 15 -34.25 11.08 -21.00
CA THR A 15 -33.04 10.40 -20.55
C THR A 15 -33.51 9.26 -19.64
N PRO A 16 -33.16 8.00 -19.92
CA PRO A 16 -33.43 6.95 -18.96
C PRO A 16 -32.58 7.25 -17.73
N ASP A 17 -33.28 7.47 -16.62
CA ASP A 17 -32.78 7.49 -15.26
C ASP A 17 -32.03 6.17 -15.02
N ASN A 18 -30.71 6.21 -15.15
CA ASN A 18 -29.86 5.04 -15.05
C ASN A 18 -29.47 4.86 -13.58
N GLY A 19 -30.42 4.35 -12.80
CA GLY A 19 -30.19 3.96 -11.41
C GLY A 19 -29.00 3.01 -11.31
N GLY A 20 -27.93 3.47 -10.65
CA GLY A 20 -26.98 2.64 -9.88
C GLY A 20 -26.25 1.49 -10.60
N ARG A 21 -26.03 1.53 -11.92
CA ARG A 21 -25.15 0.53 -12.56
C ARG A 21 -23.69 0.88 -12.30
N SER A 22 -23.01 0.03 -11.53
CA SER A 22 -21.55 0.07 -11.37
C SER A 22 -20.89 0.07 -12.75
N SER A 23 -19.84 0.87 -12.92
CA SER A 23 -19.04 0.78 -14.16
C SER A 23 -18.29 -0.55 -14.18
N LYS A 24 -17.93 -1.03 -15.37
CA LYS A 24 -17.10 -2.24 -15.51
C LYS A 24 -15.81 -2.16 -14.67
N ASN A 25 -15.16 -0.99 -14.63
CA ASN A 25 -13.97 -0.81 -13.79
C ASN A 25 -14.33 -0.81 -12.30
N GLY A 26 -15.48 -0.26 -11.90
CA GLY A 26 -15.97 -0.35 -10.53
C GLY A 26 -16.24 -1.80 -10.09
N GLU A 27 -16.74 -2.65 -10.99
CA GLU A 27 -16.92 -4.09 -10.71
C GLU A 27 -15.57 -4.81 -10.58
N ILE A 28 -14.59 -4.47 -11.42
CA ILE A 28 -13.21 -5.00 -11.31
C ILE A 28 -12.58 -4.57 -9.98
N GLU A 29 -12.66 -3.29 -9.62
CA GLU A 29 -12.14 -2.75 -8.36
C GLU A 29 -12.80 -3.42 -7.15
N ALA A 30 -14.12 -3.63 -7.18
CA ALA A 30 -14.85 -4.30 -6.11
C ALA A 30 -14.41 -5.76 -5.95
N TYR A 31 -14.20 -6.48 -7.05
CA TYR A 31 -13.65 -7.83 -7.01
C TYR A 31 -12.23 -7.83 -6.43
N LEU A 32 -11.34 -7.00 -6.97
CA LEU A 32 -9.95 -6.93 -6.52
C LEU A 32 -9.85 -6.57 -5.03
N ALA A 33 -10.61 -5.59 -4.55
CA ALA A 33 -10.60 -5.18 -3.14
C ALA A 33 -11.20 -6.22 -2.18
N ARG A 34 -12.13 -7.06 -2.68
CA ARG A 34 -12.69 -8.16 -1.89
C ARG A 34 -11.66 -9.26 -1.66
N HIS A 35 -10.87 -9.61 -2.69
CA HIS A 35 -9.99 -10.77 -2.67
C HIS A 35 -8.54 -10.45 -2.27
N TYR A 36 -8.11 -9.20 -2.44
CA TYR A 36 -6.72 -8.81 -2.29
C TYR A 36 -6.56 -7.44 -1.60
N ALA A 37 -5.42 -7.27 -0.94
CA ALA A 37 -4.96 -5.97 -0.47
C ALA A 37 -3.85 -5.47 -1.42
N PHE A 38 -4.08 -4.30 -2.02
CA PHE A 38 -3.11 -3.65 -2.91
C PHE A 38 -2.42 -2.47 -2.21
N ARG A 39 -1.20 -2.17 -2.63
CA ARG A 39 -0.48 -0.94 -2.29
C ARG A 39 0.46 -0.54 -3.41
N TYR A 40 0.70 0.76 -3.54
CA TYR A 40 1.83 1.29 -4.30
C TYR A 40 2.99 1.55 -3.34
N ASN A 41 4.02 0.71 -3.41
CA ASN A 41 5.21 0.82 -2.58
C ASN A 41 6.03 2.04 -3.00
N THR A 42 6.09 3.06 -2.14
CA THR A 42 6.78 4.32 -2.44
C THR A 42 8.30 4.23 -2.36
N VAL A 43 8.85 3.23 -1.67
CA VAL A 43 10.29 3.00 -1.55
C VAL A 43 10.84 2.35 -2.83
N TRP A 44 10.10 1.41 -3.41
CA TRP A 44 10.51 0.73 -4.65
C TRP A 44 9.84 1.27 -5.92
N GLY A 45 8.84 2.17 -5.79
CA GLY A 45 8.15 2.78 -6.93
C GLY A 45 7.33 1.78 -7.75
N ARG A 46 6.61 0.85 -7.11
CA ARG A 46 5.85 -0.21 -7.82
C ARG A 46 4.62 -0.66 -7.06
N ALA A 47 3.64 -1.20 -7.80
CA ALA A 47 2.48 -1.85 -7.21
C ALA A 47 2.81 -3.25 -6.66
N GLU A 48 2.21 -3.55 -5.51
CA GLU A 48 2.32 -4.83 -4.83
C GLU A 48 0.94 -5.25 -4.31
N TYR A 49 0.73 -6.55 -4.17
CA TYR A 49 -0.52 -7.09 -3.62
C TYR A 49 -0.25 -8.32 -2.76
N ARG A 50 -1.26 -8.71 -1.98
CA ARG A 50 -1.29 -9.96 -1.21
C ARG A 50 -2.73 -10.45 -1.14
N GLY A 51 -2.93 -11.76 -0.95
CA GLY A 51 -4.25 -12.29 -0.56
C GLY A 51 -4.67 -11.72 0.79
N GLN A 52 -5.97 -11.74 1.09
CA GLN A 52 -6.49 -11.23 2.38
C GLN A 52 -5.82 -11.91 3.59
N GLU A 53 -5.64 -13.23 3.51
CA GLU A 53 -5.03 -14.06 4.55
C GLU A 53 -3.49 -14.08 4.49
N ASP A 54 -2.90 -13.59 3.41
CA ASP A 54 -1.44 -13.56 3.27
C ASP A 54 -0.84 -12.40 4.05
N THR A 55 0.36 -12.58 4.60
CA THR A 55 1.09 -11.50 5.29
C THR A 55 2.06 -10.75 4.37
N ARG A 56 2.50 -11.39 3.29
CA ARG A 56 3.57 -10.89 2.43
C ARG A 56 3.02 -10.27 1.15
N PHE A 57 3.40 -9.02 0.92
CA PHE A 57 3.20 -8.37 -0.38
C PHE A 57 4.18 -8.90 -1.43
N VAL A 58 3.66 -9.19 -2.62
CA VAL A 58 4.43 -9.58 -3.81
C VAL A 58 4.27 -8.52 -4.90
N LYS A 59 5.30 -8.40 -5.75
CA LYS A 59 5.28 -7.47 -6.88
C LYS A 59 4.17 -7.85 -7.86
N VAL A 60 3.39 -6.88 -8.32
CA VAL A 60 2.47 -7.06 -9.44
C VAL A 60 3.28 -7.12 -10.74
N GLY A 61 3.57 -8.32 -11.22
CA GLY A 61 4.25 -8.58 -12.48
C GLY A 61 3.30 -9.08 -13.56
N ARG A 62 3.86 -9.46 -14.72
CA ARG A 62 3.07 -9.98 -15.85
C ARG A 62 2.34 -11.28 -15.50
N TYR A 63 2.98 -12.14 -14.71
CA TYR A 63 2.38 -13.40 -14.28
C TYR A 63 1.17 -13.15 -13.38
N GLU A 64 1.31 -12.25 -12.42
CA GLU A 64 0.28 -11.87 -11.46
C GLU A 64 -0.91 -11.22 -12.18
N ILE A 65 -0.66 -10.31 -13.13
CA ILE A 65 -1.73 -9.69 -13.93
C ILE A 65 -2.49 -10.72 -14.76
N ASN A 66 -1.80 -11.68 -15.39
CA ASN A 66 -2.47 -12.74 -16.14
C ASN A 66 -3.28 -13.66 -15.21
N THR A 67 -2.81 -13.87 -13.99
CA THR A 67 -3.53 -14.64 -12.95
C THR A 67 -4.81 -13.92 -12.54
N LEU A 68 -4.72 -12.64 -12.17
CA LEU A 68 -5.88 -11.80 -11.81
C LEU A 68 -6.89 -11.70 -12.96
N ARG A 69 -6.41 -11.57 -14.20
CA ARG A 69 -7.26 -11.56 -15.40
C ARG A 69 -8.04 -12.86 -15.57
N ARG A 70 -7.38 -14.00 -15.39
CA ARG A 70 -8.02 -15.33 -15.50
C ARG A 70 -9.06 -15.53 -14.40
N GLU A 71 -8.76 -15.09 -13.18
CA GLU A 71 -9.70 -15.15 -12.04
C GLU A 71 -10.94 -14.29 -12.27
N LEU A 72 -10.77 -13.04 -12.71
CA LEU A 72 -11.89 -12.15 -13.05
C LEU A 72 -12.80 -12.75 -14.13
N ASP A 73 -12.23 -13.36 -15.17
CA ASP A 73 -12.99 -13.99 -16.25
C ASP A 73 -13.74 -15.24 -15.76
N ASN A 74 -13.10 -16.07 -14.95
CA ASN A 74 -13.67 -17.34 -14.48
C ASN A 74 -14.68 -17.18 -13.33
N GLU A 75 -14.42 -16.28 -12.39
CA GLU A 75 -15.18 -16.18 -11.14
C GLU A 75 -16.20 -15.03 -11.18
N ALA A 76 -15.83 -13.91 -11.79
CA ALA A 76 -16.71 -12.74 -11.91
C ALA A 76 -17.37 -12.63 -13.29
N GLY A 77 -16.94 -13.40 -14.29
CA GLY A 77 -17.43 -13.27 -15.67
C GLY A 77 -17.01 -11.95 -16.33
N ILE A 78 -15.96 -11.29 -15.83
CA ILE A 78 -15.51 -9.98 -16.30
C ILE A 78 -14.25 -10.11 -17.14
N THR A 79 -14.42 -10.12 -18.47
CA THR A 79 -13.27 -10.10 -19.38
C THR A 79 -12.63 -8.70 -19.42
N THR A 80 -11.32 -8.60 -19.16
CA THR A 80 -10.55 -7.35 -19.21
C THR A 80 -9.18 -7.56 -19.86
N SER A 81 -8.52 -6.47 -20.29
CA SER A 81 -7.15 -6.51 -20.81
C SER A 81 -6.12 -6.40 -19.67
N PRO A 82 -4.90 -6.94 -19.86
CA PRO A 82 -3.78 -6.71 -18.92
C PRO A 82 -3.50 -5.22 -18.68
N ASP A 83 -3.55 -4.40 -19.73
CA ASP A 83 -3.26 -2.96 -19.64
C ASP A 83 -4.30 -2.19 -18.81
N ASN A 84 -5.58 -2.59 -18.89
CA ASN A 84 -6.60 -2.03 -18.02
C ASN A 84 -6.36 -2.40 -16.55
N LEU A 85 -5.93 -3.64 -16.28
CA LEU A 85 -5.57 -4.06 -14.92
C LEU A 85 -4.36 -3.32 -14.38
N TYR A 86 -3.30 -3.15 -15.18
CA TYR A 86 -2.17 -2.30 -14.80
C TYR A 86 -2.63 -0.87 -14.52
N SER A 87 -3.45 -0.29 -15.40
CA SER A 87 -3.93 1.08 -15.24
C SER A 87 -4.74 1.28 -13.95
N ILE A 88 -5.61 0.32 -13.60
CA ILE A 88 -6.36 0.35 -12.34
C ILE A 88 -5.40 0.19 -11.15
N ILE A 89 -4.57 -0.86 -11.15
CA ILE A 89 -3.70 -1.22 -10.02
C ILE A 89 -2.62 -0.15 -9.78
N GLU A 90 -2.10 0.51 -10.80
CA GLU A 90 -1.10 1.59 -10.68
C GLU A 90 -1.72 2.98 -10.47
N SER A 91 -3.04 3.05 -10.24
CA SER A 91 -3.77 4.30 -9.93
C SER A 91 -4.01 4.49 -8.43
N SER A 92 -4.85 5.48 -8.08
CA SER A 92 -5.34 5.72 -6.72
C SER A 92 -6.12 4.56 -6.11
N PHE A 93 -6.52 3.55 -6.90
CA PHE A 93 -7.03 2.29 -6.36
C PHE A 93 -6.05 1.62 -5.39
N SER A 94 -4.74 1.68 -5.69
CA SER A 94 -3.68 1.22 -4.78
C SER A 94 -3.19 2.38 -3.92
N PRO A 95 -3.42 2.37 -2.59
CA PRO A 95 -2.91 3.41 -1.72
C PRO A 95 -1.38 3.46 -1.77
N ARG A 96 -0.83 4.67 -1.83
CA ARG A 96 0.61 4.88 -1.76
C ARG A 96 1.07 4.66 -0.32
N VAL A 97 1.93 3.67 -0.11
CA VAL A 97 2.41 3.25 1.22
C VAL A 97 3.93 3.16 1.21
N ASN A 98 4.56 3.79 2.21
CA ASN A 98 5.94 3.49 2.57
C ASN A 98 5.93 2.23 3.46
N PRO A 99 6.35 1.04 2.96
CA PRO A 99 6.23 -0.20 3.70
C PRO A 99 7.12 -0.24 4.96
N ILE A 100 8.23 0.49 4.97
CA ILE A 100 9.14 0.56 6.12
C ILE A 100 8.44 1.34 7.25
N GLN A 101 7.89 2.51 6.93
CA GLN A 101 7.14 3.28 7.92
C GLN A 101 5.89 2.55 8.41
N ALA A 102 5.17 1.88 7.50
CA ALA A 102 3.99 1.12 7.86
C ALA A 102 4.32 -0.02 8.84
N TYR A 103 5.45 -0.71 8.63
CA TYR A 103 5.94 -1.73 9.56
C TYR A 103 6.16 -1.15 10.96
N PHE A 104 6.95 -0.08 11.09
CA PHE A 104 7.23 0.52 12.41
C PHE A 104 5.99 1.09 13.10
N LYS A 105 5.02 1.63 12.34
CA LYS A 105 3.74 2.11 12.88
C LYS A 105 2.80 0.98 13.33
N ALA A 106 2.94 -0.21 12.75
CA ALA A 106 2.14 -1.38 13.10
C ALA A 106 2.70 -2.18 14.27
N LEU A 107 3.94 -1.91 14.68
CA LEU A 107 4.49 -2.49 15.91
C LEU A 107 3.59 -2.08 17.09
N PRO A 108 3.29 -3.02 18.02
CA PRO A 108 2.59 -2.67 19.24
C PRO A 108 3.30 -1.47 19.88
N ALA A 109 2.53 -0.48 20.33
CA ALA A 109 3.06 0.54 21.21
C ALA A 109 3.57 -0.20 22.44
N ALA A 110 4.87 -0.45 22.47
CA ALA A 110 5.50 -1.17 23.56
C ALA A 110 5.02 -0.53 24.86
N ALA A 111 4.37 -1.30 25.72
CA ALA A 111 4.64 -1.07 27.12
C ALA A 111 6.17 -1.08 27.21
N LEU A 112 6.78 -0.02 27.76
CA LEU A 112 8.20 -0.07 28.10
C LEU A 112 8.34 -1.12 29.22
N ASP A 113 8.22 -2.39 28.85
CA ASP A 113 8.50 -3.53 29.67
C ASP A 113 9.95 -3.94 29.41
N ASP A 114 10.48 -4.74 30.34
CA ASP A 114 11.87 -5.18 30.29
C ASP A 114 12.18 -5.98 29.00
N SER A 115 11.16 -6.56 28.35
CA SER A 115 11.29 -7.41 27.15
C SER A 115 11.83 -6.66 25.93
N ASN A 116 11.42 -5.41 25.69
CA ASN A 116 11.93 -4.66 24.54
C ASN A 116 13.37 -4.18 24.74
N THR A 117 13.73 -3.82 25.98
CA THR A 117 15.12 -3.53 26.36
C THR A 117 15.99 -4.79 26.27
N HIS A 118 15.41 -5.97 26.48
CA HIS A 118 16.07 -7.26 26.34
C HIS A 118 16.55 -7.52 24.91
N ALA A 119 15.71 -7.28 23.89
CA ALA A 119 16.05 -7.61 22.51
C ALA A 119 17.29 -6.86 21.96
N ILE A 120 17.42 -5.56 22.28
CA ILE A 120 18.61 -4.79 21.88
C ILE A 120 19.86 -5.29 22.63
N ARG A 121 19.71 -5.67 23.90
CA ARG A 121 20.81 -6.22 24.69
C ARG A 121 21.24 -7.60 24.17
N GLU A 122 20.31 -8.50 23.89
CA GLU A 122 20.62 -9.80 23.28
C GLU A 122 21.37 -9.62 21.95
N LEU A 123 20.92 -8.69 21.11
CA LEU A 123 21.63 -8.35 19.87
C LEU A 123 23.04 -7.80 20.14
N ALA A 124 23.18 -6.95 21.15
CA ALA A 124 24.48 -6.42 21.54
C ALA A 124 25.43 -7.52 22.00
N ASP A 125 24.93 -8.48 22.78
CA ASP A 125 25.70 -9.58 23.36
C ASP A 125 26.16 -10.62 22.31
N CYS A 126 25.56 -10.63 21.11
CA CYS A 126 26.04 -11.42 19.97
C CYS A 126 27.41 -10.97 19.43
N VAL A 127 27.93 -9.80 19.85
CA VAL A 127 29.18 -9.23 19.36
C VAL A 127 30.13 -8.93 20.51
N VAL A 128 31.34 -9.49 20.46
CA VAL A 128 32.42 -9.17 21.41
C VAL A 128 33.15 -7.92 20.93
N VAL A 129 33.24 -6.90 21.78
CA VAL A 129 33.94 -5.64 21.47
C VAL A 129 34.99 -5.30 22.53
N ARG A 130 35.97 -4.45 22.18
CA ARG A 130 37.01 -3.98 23.11
C ARG A 130 36.48 -3.10 24.25
N ASN A 131 35.41 -2.35 24.01
CA ASN A 131 34.81 -1.41 24.97
C ASN A 131 33.35 -1.79 25.28
N PRO A 132 33.10 -2.91 25.98
CA PRO A 132 31.76 -3.44 26.19
C PRO A 132 30.84 -2.49 26.96
N GLU A 133 31.40 -1.70 27.89
CA GLU A 133 30.64 -0.74 28.71
C GLU A 133 29.89 0.32 27.89
N LYS A 134 30.42 0.69 26.72
CA LYS A 134 29.81 1.71 25.84
C LYS A 134 29.02 1.10 24.69
N TRP A 135 29.18 -0.19 24.43
CA TRP A 135 28.65 -0.86 23.25
C TRP A 135 27.14 -0.78 23.15
N LEU A 136 26.45 -1.23 24.19
CA LEU A 136 24.99 -1.23 24.24
C LEU A 136 24.43 0.18 24.01
N LEU A 137 25.01 1.19 24.68
CA LEU A 137 24.58 2.57 24.53
C LEU A 137 24.73 3.08 23.08
N HIS A 138 25.85 2.79 22.44
CA HIS A 138 26.10 3.23 21.06
C HIS A 138 25.23 2.48 20.05
N LEU A 139 25.06 1.17 20.22
CA LEU A 139 24.18 0.36 19.39
C LEU A 139 22.74 0.85 19.48
N THR A 140 22.22 1.06 20.70
CA THR A 140 20.86 1.59 20.91
C THR A 140 20.69 2.95 20.23
N LYS A 141 21.62 3.89 20.44
CA LYS A 141 21.55 5.21 19.80
C LYS A 141 21.54 5.11 18.28
N TRP A 142 22.36 4.23 17.73
CA TRP A 142 22.43 4.02 16.28
C TRP A 142 21.13 3.42 15.74
N LEU A 143 20.56 2.39 16.38
CA LEU A 143 19.29 1.80 15.97
C LEU A 143 18.14 2.80 16.04
N VAL A 144 18.04 3.58 17.12
CA VAL A 144 17.03 4.65 17.25
C VAL A 144 17.19 5.69 16.13
N ALA A 145 18.42 6.10 15.82
CA ALA A 145 18.69 7.01 14.72
C ALA A 145 18.30 6.41 13.37
N VAL A 146 18.58 5.13 13.11
CA VAL A 146 18.19 4.45 11.86
C VAL A 146 16.67 4.46 11.69
N VAL A 147 15.91 4.10 12.74
CA VAL A 147 14.44 4.12 12.68
C VAL A 147 13.93 5.55 12.50
N ALA A 148 14.43 6.52 13.26
CA ALA A 148 14.03 7.91 13.11
C ALA A 148 14.22 8.42 11.67
N ASN A 149 15.33 8.06 11.03
CA ASN A 149 15.59 8.40 9.62
C ASN A 149 14.62 7.70 8.66
N ALA A 150 14.27 6.44 8.91
CA ALA A 150 13.28 5.74 8.08
C ALA A 150 11.86 6.34 8.20
N MET A 151 11.59 7.04 9.31
CA MET A 151 10.29 7.66 9.60
C MET A 151 10.16 9.11 9.13
N ASP A 152 11.26 9.77 8.76
CA ASP A 152 11.28 11.16 8.31
C ASP A 152 11.58 11.24 6.81
N ASP A 153 10.60 11.70 6.02
CA ASP A 153 10.71 11.84 4.55
C ASP A 153 11.40 13.15 4.12
N ARG A 154 11.75 14.05 5.04
CA ARG A 154 12.25 15.41 4.71
C ARG A 154 13.76 15.55 4.84
N GLU A 155 14.37 14.90 5.82
CA GLU A 155 15.80 15.04 6.09
C GLU A 155 16.43 13.72 6.51
N CYS A 156 17.38 13.22 5.71
CA CYS A 156 18.26 12.14 6.14
C CYS A 156 19.35 12.74 7.06
N ARG A 157 19.27 12.43 8.35
CA ARG A 157 20.19 12.86 9.41
C ARG A 157 21.05 11.73 9.95
N ASN A 158 21.20 10.61 9.22
CA ASN A 158 22.04 9.52 9.68
C ASN A 158 23.53 9.88 9.55
N HIS A 159 24.01 10.69 10.50
CA HIS A 159 25.42 11.07 10.63
C HIS A 159 26.21 10.12 11.55
N THR A 160 25.62 8.98 11.90
CA THR A 160 26.20 8.01 12.84
C THR A 160 26.52 6.69 12.14
N CYS A 161 27.77 6.24 12.25
CA CYS A 161 28.18 4.91 11.85
C CYS A 161 28.71 4.13 13.06
N LEU A 162 28.48 2.82 13.07
CA LEU A 162 29.16 1.90 13.97
C LEU A 162 30.33 1.30 13.20
N VAL A 163 31.56 1.52 13.70
CA VAL A 163 32.76 0.92 13.14
C VAL A 163 33.16 -0.24 14.05
N LEU A 164 33.08 -1.45 13.51
CA LEU A 164 33.54 -2.67 14.16
C LEU A 164 34.95 -2.97 13.63
N THR A 165 35.95 -2.90 14.51
CA THR A 165 37.38 -3.13 14.18
C THR A 165 37.94 -4.30 14.95
#